data_AF-A0A9X2NZU4-F1
#
_entry.id   AF-A0A9X2NZU4-F1
#
_cell.length_a   1.000
_cell.length_b   1.000
_cell.length_c   1.000
_cell.angle_alpha   90.00
_cell.angle_beta   90.00
_cell.angle_gamma   90.00
#
_symmetry.space_group_name_H-M   'P 1'
#
loop_
_entity.id
_entity.type
_entity.pdbx_description
1 polymer ?
#
loop_
_entity_poly.entity_id
_entity_poly.type
_entity_poly.pdbx_seq_one_letter_code
_entity_poly.pdbx_strand_id
1 'polypeptide(L)'
;MIDWNEYPLNLLSKVQVEEAVSTSSYVIVDMEARELLSPNRFDIYAKLLYIDHKVKGVDMSYAMSVYRKHIEVITGYSFAENGQPDKNSFDKFIKCFDHLVETFQLRGFDPTLSLIPVDADNLPMDGSHRVSCAAYFNQKIRVIKFINYRRFPYTSEWFAKNHLFENVLGAISLEACNWHSDLYMACLWPRAYEQKENRKQALKILKGTVSIVSCLQLDLGKNGLRNLLIQVYGFMPWIGNARNHFMGIYHKLNEICSSSNCTTVEFILFQGKGLESVLELKEKIRMIFNQGKGSIHITDNMEETKQIARLIYNPNSVAHVKYAYPDKFLKSWDMCMKYKSFLIDNGFNLDDYIIDSSMVMAINGIREAGDLDYYTVDSEDKKESLHFMQPSCMECHDKYAIYHDIPIMDMIYIPSNYFVFNDLKFLTLDAVKRFKKKKGEKKDLLDVKLIESFCSMNSDQWRYRLLLIQNAYRRKKAHLILRSKSFLRIILVRLHLLEFVKRKMVDKS
;
A
#
# COMPACT_ATOMS: atom_id res chain seq x y z
N MET A 1 -33.99 8.87 38.71
CA MET A 1 -33.24 9.93 38.00
C MET A 1 -31.81 9.41 37.86
N ILE A 2 -31.20 9.47 36.68
CA ILE A 2 -29.81 9.01 36.49
C ILE A 2 -28.87 10.08 37.06
N ASP A 3 -27.99 9.71 37.99
CA ASP A 3 -26.96 10.61 38.50
C ASP A 3 -25.71 10.58 37.60
N TRP A 4 -25.48 11.67 36.88
CA TRP A 4 -24.35 11.82 35.97
C TRP A 4 -23.03 12.22 36.67
N ASN A 5 -23.09 12.58 37.96
CA ASN A 5 -21.91 12.98 38.73
C ASN A 5 -21.20 11.79 39.39
N GLU A 6 -21.84 10.61 39.38
CA GLU A 6 -21.28 9.39 39.97
C GLU A 6 -20.46 8.58 38.97
N TYR A 7 -19.46 7.86 39.49
CA TYR A 7 -18.72 6.88 38.71
C TYR A 7 -19.64 5.73 38.28
N PRO A 8 -19.57 5.26 37.02
CA PRO A 8 -18.63 5.64 35.95
C PRO A 8 -19.11 6.77 35.01
N LEU A 9 -20.31 7.31 35.21
CA LEU A 9 -20.97 8.21 34.25
C LEU A 9 -20.31 9.59 34.18
N ASN A 10 -19.71 10.06 35.26
CA ASN A 10 -18.95 11.31 35.31
C ASN A 10 -17.72 11.34 34.38
N LEU A 11 -17.30 10.19 33.85
CA LEU A 11 -16.17 10.06 32.93
C LEU A 11 -16.58 9.97 31.44
N LEU A 12 -17.87 10.11 31.13
CA LEU A 12 -18.45 9.92 29.80
C LEU A 12 -19.07 11.20 29.25
N SER A 13 -19.07 11.34 27.93
CA SER A 13 -19.84 12.39 27.25
C SER A 13 -21.32 12.05 27.28
N LYS A 14 -22.10 12.77 28.11
CA LYS A 14 -23.56 12.60 28.21
C LYS A 14 -24.23 12.56 26.84
N VAL A 15 -23.88 13.49 25.94
CA VAL A 15 -24.44 13.58 24.58
C VAL A 15 -24.25 12.29 23.77
N GLN A 16 -23.17 11.55 24.00
CA GLN A 16 -22.86 10.34 23.25
C GLN A 16 -23.52 9.09 23.81
N VAL A 17 -23.84 9.05 25.11
CA VAL A 17 -24.25 7.80 25.80
C VAL A 17 -25.60 7.88 26.53
N GLU A 18 -26.28 9.03 26.57
CA GLU A 18 -27.54 9.22 27.32
C GLU A 18 -28.63 8.20 26.99
N GLU A 19 -28.82 7.90 25.70
CA GLU A 19 -29.76 6.86 25.27
C GLU A 19 -29.35 5.46 25.79
N ALA A 20 -28.07 5.11 25.71
CA ALA A 20 -27.60 3.81 26.18
C ALA A 20 -27.69 3.67 27.70
N VAL A 21 -27.36 4.74 28.44
CA VAL A 21 -27.47 4.76 29.91
C VAL A 21 -28.93 4.63 30.36
N SER A 22 -29.88 5.17 29.59
CA SER A 22 -31.30 5.09 29.92
C SER A 22 -31.98 3.78 29.50
N THR A 23 -31.39 3.02 28.58
CA THR A 23 -32.02 1.84 27.96
C THR A 23 -31.27 0.53 28.17
N SER A 24 -30.04 0.58 28.68
CA SER A 24 -29.17 -0.59 28.83
C SER A 24 -28.49 -0.64 30.18
N SER A 25 -28.37 -1.84 30.74
CA SER A 25 -27.38 -2.12 31.78
C SER A 25 -25.97 -2.04 31.19
N TYR A 26 -24.97 -1.85 32.05
CA TYR A 26 -23.58 -1.82 31.63
C TYR A 26 -22.67 -2.66 32.53
N VAL A 27 -21.52 -3.03 31.98
CA VAL A 27 -20.41 -3.64 32.73
C VAL A 27 -19.12 -2.87 32.44
N ILE A 28 -18.18 -2.89 33.38
CA ILE A 28 -16.86 -2.28 33.22
C ILE A 28 -15.84 -3.39 33.12
N VAL A 29 -15.04 -3.40 32.06
CA VAL A 29 -14.01 -4.42 31.82
C VAL A 29 -12.75 -3.80 31.24
N ASP A 30 -11.61 -4.42 31.50
CA ASP A 30 -10.34 -4.08 30.85
C ASP A 30 -10.13 -5.03 29.65
N MET A 31 -9.66 -4.51 28.51
CA MET A 31 -9.38 -5.28 27.29
C MET A 31 -8.27 -4.66 26.44
N GLU A 32 -7.72 -5.41 25.49
CA GLU A 32 -6.76 -4.85 24.54
C GLU A 32 -7.44 -3.86 23.59
N ALA A 33 -6.86 -2.68 23.39
CA ALA A 33 -7.48 -1.67 22.52
C ALA A 33 -7.66 -2.14 21.07
N ARG A 34 -6.80 -3.05 20.61
CA ARG A 34 -6.87 -3.63 19.26
C ARG A 34 -8.12 -4.49 19.05
N GLU A 35 -8.72 -5.03 20.11
CA GLU A 35 -9.99 -5.76 20.03
C GLU A 35 -11.19 -4.85 19.69
N LEU A 36 -11.04 -3.52 19.82
CA LEU A 36 -12.06 -2.55 19.42
C LEU A 36 -11.94 -2.11 17.95
N LEU A 37 -10.92 -2.58 17.22
CA LEU A 37 -10.78 -2.27 15.79
C LEU A 37 -11.82 -3.06 15.01
N SER A 38 -12.69 -2.34 14.30
CA SER A 38 -13.79 -2.93 13.57
C SER A 38 -13.99 -2.23 12.23
N PRO A 39 -14.33 -2.94 11.13
CA PRO A 39 -14.76 -2.32 9.87
C PRO A 39 -15.97 -1.38 10.06
N ASN A 40 -16.75 -1.57 11.11
CA ASN A 40 -17.89 -0.72 11.48
C ASN A 40 -17.48 0.61 12.16
N ARG A 41 -16.19 0.80 12.44
CA ARG A 41 -15.56 2.08 12.84
C ARG A 41 -14.43 2.44 11.88
N PHE A 42 -14.78 2.57 10.60
CA PHE A 42 -13.83 2.83 9.51
C PHE A 42 -12.99 4.10 9.75
N ASP A 43 -13.52 5.07 10.48
CA ASP A 43 -12.86 6.32 10.84
C ASP A 43 -11.65 6.16 11.78
N ILE A 44 -11.50 5.00 12.44
CA ILE A 44 -10.35 4.71 13.30
C ILE A 44 -9.08 4.50 12.46
N TYR A 45 -9.17 3.84 11.29
CA TYR A 45 -7.97 3.60 10.47
C TYR A 45 -7.41 4.90 9.87
N ALA A 46 -8.24 5.91 9.61
CA ALA A 46 -7.76 7.25 9.22
C ALA A 46 -6.90 7.90 10.32
N LYS A 47 -7.24 7.65 11.59
CA LYS A 47 -6.51 8.14 12.76
C LYS A 47 -5.25 7.33 13.00
N LEU A 48 -5.28 6.02 12.77
CA LEU A 48 -4.10 5.16 12.84
C LEU A 48 -3.05 5.57 11.77
N LEU A 49 -3.48 5.89 10.55
CA LEU A 49 -2.60 6.43 9.50
C LEU A 49 -1.92 7.73 9.95
N TYR A 50 -2.67 8.63 10.59
CA TYR A 50 -2.14 9.87 11.14
C TYR A 50 -1.08 9.62 12.21
N ILE A 51 -1.38 8.75 13.17
CA ILE A 51 -0.45 8.39 14.25
C ILE A 51 0.81 7.76 13.66
N ASP A 52 0.67 6.85 12.70
CA ASP A 52 1.78 6.16 12.06
C ASP A 52 2.76 7.12 11.39
N HIS A 53 2.25 8.07 10.61
CA HIS A 53 3.10 9.07 9.95
C HIS A 53 3.79 9.98 10.97
N LYS A 54 3.06 10.39 12.01
CA LYS A 54 3.62 11.24 13.08
C LYS A 54 4.75 10.53 13.83
N VAL A 55 4.55 9.27 14.20
CA VAL A 55 5.53 8.46 14.94
C VAL A 55 6.76 8.14 14.08
N LYS A 56 6.57 7.86 12.79
CA LYS A 56 7.68 7.65 11.83
C LYS A 56 8.43 8.94 11.48
N GLY A 57 7.87 10.11 11.78
CA GLY A 57 8.49 11.40 11.46
C GLY A 57 8.59 11.68 9.95
N VAL A 58 7.66 11.13 9.16
CA VAL A 58 7.55 11.39 7.71
C VAL A 58 6.73 12.65 7.45
N ASP A 59 6.78 13.17 6.22
CA ASP A 59 5.92 14.29 5.85
C ASP A 59 4.43 14.01 6.13
N MET A 60 3.80 14.91 6.89
CA MET A 60 2.43 14.75 7.37
C MET A 60 1.38 15.14 6.33
N SER A 61 1.73 15.69 5.17
CA SER A 61 0.75 16.24 4.21
C SER A 61 -0.23 15.18 3.73
N TYR A 62 0.26 13.96 3.48
CA TYR A 62 -0.59 12.84 3.05
C TYR A 62 -1.57 12.42 4.15
N ALA A 63 -1.06 12.09 5.34
CA ALA A 63 -1.90 11.61 6.44
C ALA A 63 -2.83 12.72 6.98
N MET A 64 -2.38 13.97 6.99
CA MET A 64 -3.19 15.14 7.34
C MET A 64 -4.34 15.34 6.35
N SER A 65 -4.11 15.12 5.04
CA SER A 65 -5.17 15.19 4.03
C SER A 65 -6.25 14.13 4.26
N VAL A 66 -5.85 12.89 4.57
CA VAL A 66 -6.78 11.80 4.90
C VAL A 66 -7.55 12.12 6.19
N TYR A 67 -6.84 12.53 7.24
CA TYR A 67 -7.41 12.90 8.54
C TYR A 67 -8.40 14.06 8.41
N ARG A 68 -8.05 15.11 7.66
CA ARG A 68 -8.94 16.25 7.45
C ARG A 68 -10.24 15.84 6.79
N LYS A 69 -10.16 15.11 5.67
CA LYS A 69 -11.32 14.74 4.87
C LYS A 69 -12.26 13.79 5.62
N HIS A 70 -11.75 12.88 6.46
CA HIS A 70 -12.63 12.06 7.28
C HIS A 70 -13.30 12.86 8.41
N ILE A 71 -12.60 13.84 9.01
CA ILE A 71 -13.19 14.74 10.02
C ILE A 71 -14.26 15.65 9.39
N GLU A 72 -14.04 16.16 8.18
CA GLU A 72 -15.05 16.92 7.43
C GLU A 72 -16.35 16.11 7.34
N VAL A 73 -16.28 14.86 6.89
CA VAL A 73 -17.47 14.01 6.75
C VAL A 73 -18.11 13.68 8.09
N ILE A 74 -17.34 13.32 9.12
CA ILE A 74 -17.90 12.90 10.43
C ILE A 74 -18.55 14.05 11.20
N THR A 75 -18.14 15.30 10.94
CA THR A 75 -18.69 16.50 11.58
C THR A 75 -19.76 17.20 10.73
N GLY A 76 -20.17 16.60 9.60
CA GLY A 76 -21.10 17.26 8.66
C GLY A 76 -20.53 18.56 8.08
N TYR A 77 -19.22 18.58 7.81
CA TYR A 77 -18.43 19.68 7.24
C TYR A 77 -18.32 20.93 8.13
N SER A 78 -18.75 20.84 9.39
CA SER A 78 -18.73 21.96 10.34
C SER A 78 -17.39 22.10 11.09
N PHE A 79 -16.62 21.02 11.22
CA PHE A 79 -15.51 20.92 12.18
C PHE A 79 -15.90 21.23 13.63
N ALA A 80 -17.17 21.04 13.99
CA ALA A 80 -17.65 21.08 15.36
C ALA A 80 -17.91 19.66 15.86
N GLU A 81 -17.29 19.29 16.98
CA GLU A 81 -17.52 17.99 17.61
C GLU A 81 -18.78 18.02 18.49
N ASN A 82 -19.70 17.09 18.22
CA ASN A 82 -20.93 16.98 18.98
C ASN A 82 -20.64 16.66 20.46
N GLY A 83 -21.05 17.56 21.35
CA GLY A 83 -20.82 17.46 22.79
C GLY A 83 -19.49 18.07 23.27
N GLN A 84 -18.71 18.71 22.38
CA GLN A 84 -17.47 19.41 22.69
C GLN A 84 -17.49 20.81 22.06
N PRO A 85 -18.19 21.79 22.67
CA PRO A 85 -18.43 23.11 22.08
C PRO A 85 -17.14 23.88 21.77
N ASP A 86 -16.09 23.61 22.54
CA ASP A 86 -14.79 24.27 22.35
C ASP A 86 -14.01 23.72 21.15
N LYS A 87 -14.31 22.50 20.67
CA LYS A 87 -13.60 21.88 19.54
C LYS A 87 -14.36 22.13 18.23
N ASN A 88 -14.27 23.38 17.80
CA ASN A 88 -15.05 23.96 16.71
C ASN A 88 -14.20 24.43 15.51
N SER A 89 -12.97 23.92 15.38
CA SER A 89 -12.12 24.15 14.20
C SER A 89 -11.18 22.98 13.98
N PHE A 90 -10.75 22.79 12.73
CA PHE A 90 -9.82 21.72 12.39
C PHE A 90 -8.48 21.84 13.14
N ASP A 91 -7.97 23.05 13.34
CA ASP A 91 -6.74 23.28 14.10
C ASP A 91 -6.85 22.80 15.54
N LYS A 92 -8.04 22.96 16.17
CA LYS A 92 -8.29 22.42 17.50
C LYS A 92 -8.35 20.89 17.49
N PHE A 93 -8.93 20.29 16.44
CA PHE A 93 -8.88 18.84 16.25
C PHE A 93 -7.45 18.32 16.18
N ILE A 94 -6.57 18.99 15.43
CA ILE A 94 -5.15 18.63 15.31
C ILE A 94 -4.47 18.76 16.67
N LYS A 95 -4.53 19.95 17.31
CA LYS A 95 -3.86 20.20 18.60
C LYS A 95 -4.27 19.19 19.67
N CYS A 96 -5.57 18.90 19.78
CA CYS A 96 -6.06 17.91 20.73
C CYS A 96 -5.55 16.50 20.40
N PHE A 97 -5.57 16.12 19.12
CA PHE A 97 -5.12 14.80 18.73
C PHE A 97 -3.62 14.62 18.90
N ASP A 98 -2.83 15.63 18.54
CA ASP A 98 -1.38 15.65 18.73
C ASP A 98 -0.99 15.46 20.20
N HIS A 99 -1.63 16.21 21.09
CA HIS A 99 -1.45 16.07 22.53
C HIS A 99 -1.83 14.67 23.03
N LEU A 100 -2.88 14.08 22.47
CA LEU A 100 -3.31 12.74 22.81
C LEU A 100 -2.28 11.68 22.39
N VAL A 101 -1.73 11.79 21.18
CA VAL A 101 -0.66 10.89 20.70
C VAL A 101 0.53 10.94 21.65
N GLU A 102 1.00 12.14 22.00
CA GLU A 102 2.11 12.34 22.93
C GLU A 102 1.82 11.77 24.32
N THR A 103 0.60 11.98 24.82
CA THR A 103 0.17 11.45 26.12
C THR A 103 0.20 9.92 26.13
N PHE A 104 -0.36 9.28 25.10
CA PHE A 104 -0.39 7.83 25.02
C PHE A 104 0.99 7.22 24.80
N GLN A 105 1.86 7.91 24.06
CA GLN A 105 3.25 7.48 23.86
C GLN A 105 4.07 7.52 25.16
N LEU A 106 3.84 8.53 26.01
CA LEU A 106 4.63 8.74 27.24
C LEU A 106 4.04 8.06 28.49
N ARG A 107 2.71 8.10 28.65
CA ARG A 107 2.01 7.70 29.88
C ARG A 107 0.99 6.59 29.65
N GLY A 108 0.43 6.51 28.46
CA GLY A 108 -0.62 5.56 28.09
C GLY A 108 -2.02 5.94 28.57
N PHE A 109 -2.94 4.98 28.50
CA PHE A 109 -4.34 5.15 28.89
C PHE A 109 -4.51 5.28 30.42
N ASP A 110 -5.26 6.28 30.86
CA ASP A 110 -5.60 6.50 32.26
C ASP A 110 -7.12 6.28 32.51
N PRO A 111 -7.53 5.17 33.16
CA PRO A 111 -8.93 4.85 33.44
C PRO A 111 -9.58 5.77 34.48
N THR A 112 -8.79 6.57 35.22
CA THR A 112 -9.30 7.52 36.20
C THR A 112 -9.74 8.83 35.54
N LEU A 113 -9.14 9.15 34.39
CA LEU A 113 -9.47 10.35 33.61
C LEU A 113 -10.59 10.11 32.61
N SER A 114 -10.69 8.91 32.05
CA SER A 114 -11.83 8.55 31.21
C SER A 114 -12.00 7.05 30.97
N LEU A 115 -13.21 6.67 30.53
CA LEU A 115 -13.54 5.33 30.05
C LEU A 115 -13.93 5.39 28.57
N ILE A 116 -13.79 4.27 27.87
CA ILE A 116 -14.26 4.13 26.50
C ILE A 116 -15.64 3.48 26.49
N PRO A 117 -16.72 4.20 26.12
CA PRO A 117 -18.03 3.59 25.99
C PRO A 117 -18.11 2.75 24.72
N VAL A 118 -18.56 1.51 24.87
CA VAL A 118 -18.77 0.57 23.76
C VAL A 118 -20.18 -0.03 23.84
N ASP A 119 -20.72 -0.41 22.69
CA ASP A 119 -22.02 -1.05 22.60
C ASP A 119 -21.94 -2.57 22.87
N ALA A 120 -23.06 -3.27 22.70
CA ALA A 120 -23.16 -4.72 22.94
C ALA A 120 -22.17 -5.54 22.08
N ASP A 121 -21.79 -5.04 20.90
CA ASP A 121 -20.92 -5.70 19.94
C ASP A 121 -19.47 -5.15 20.01
N ASN A 122 -19.12 -4.49 21.12
CA ASN A 122 -17.84 -3.81 21.36
C ASN A 122 -17.54 -2.68 20.36
N LEU A 123 -18.55 -2.10 19.71
CA LEU A 123 -18.35 -0.96 18.83
C LEU A 123 -18.14 0.30 19.67
N PRO A 124 -17.00 1.02 19.54
CA PRO A 124 -16.82 2.28 20.24
C PRO A 124 -17.94 3.26 19.92
N MET A 125 -18.57 3.81 20.95
CA MET A 125 -19.62 4.83 20.83
C MET A 125 -19.02 6.24 20.84
N ASP A 126 -17.92 6.42 21.57
CA ASP A 126 -17.15 7.65 21.69
C ASP A 126 -15.66 7.31 21.92
N GLY A 127 -14.78 8.30 21.90
CA GLY A 127 -13.36 8.13 22.22
C GLY A 127 -12.53 7.53 21.09
N SER A 128 -12.93 7.69 19.84
CA SER A 128 -12.24 7.09 18.68
C SER A 128 -10.76 7.47 18.58
N HIS A 129 -10.39 8.72 18.90
CA HIS A 129 -9.00 9.15 18.97
C HIS A 129 -8.22 8.42 20.07
N ARG A 130 -8.83 8.18 21.24
CA ARG A 130 -8.23 7.43 22.36
C ARG A 130 -8.05 5.97 22.00
N VAL A 131 -9.06 5.34 21.40
CA VAL A 131 -8.98 3.97 20.89
C VAL A 131 -7.86 3.86 19.86
N SER A 132 -7.74 4.82 18.95
CA SER A 132 -6.67 4.82 17.93
C SER A 132 -5.28 4.92 18.55
N CYS A 133 -5.08 5.82 19.52
CA CYS A 133 -3.80 5.95 20.23
C CYS A 133 -3.47 4.67 21.01
N ALA A 134 -4.43 4.15 21.79
CA ALA A 134 -4.24 2.93 22.57
C ALA A 134 -3.93 1.72 21.68
N ALA A 135 -4.63 1.55 20.56
CA ALA A 135 -4.42 0.47 19.62
C ALA A 135 -3.04 0.55 18.95
N TYR A 136 -2.61 1.77 18.58
CA TYR A 136 -1.30 2.00 17.97
C TYR A 136 -0.17 1.59 18.92
N PHE A 137 -0.19 2.07 20.15
CA PHE A 137 0.82 1.77 21.17
C PHE A 137 0.61 0.43 21.91
N ASN A 138 -0.32 -0.41 21.42
CA ASN A 138 -0.62 -1.74 21.95
C ASN A 138 -0.92 -1.74 23.47
N GLN A 139 -1.87 -0.89 23.87
CA GLN A 139 -2.24 -0.70 25.28
C GLN A 139 -3.60 -1.33 25.61
N LYS A 140 -3.72 -1.75 26.87
CA LYS A 140 -5.01 -2.08 27.49
C LYS A 140 -5.79 -0.82 27.81
N ILE A 141 -7.10 -0.91 27.71
CA ILE A 141 -8.05 0.18 28.02
C ILE A 141 -9.18 -0.33 28.89
N ARG A 142 -9.79 0.58 29.65
CA ARG A 142 -11.00 0.31 30.43
C ARG A 142 -12.22 0.78 29.66
N VAL A 143 -13.13 -0.16 29.39
CA VAL A 143 -14.36 0.08 28.65
C VAL A 143 -15.57 0.00 29.59
N ILE A 144 -16.57 0.82 29.30
CA ILE A 144 -17.94 0.64 29.82
C ILE A 144 -18.79 0.10 28.67
N LYS A 145 -19.25 -1.14 28.82
CA LYS A 145 -19.99 -1.87 27.79
C LYS A 145 -21.49 -1.85 28.09
N PHE A 146 -22.27 -1.26 27.20
CA PHE A 146 -23.74 -1.26 27.27
C PHE A 146 -24.31 -2.53 26.62
N ILE A 147 -24.65 -3.53 27.43
CA ILE A 147 -24.90 -4.90 26.95
C ILE A 147 -26.20 -5.08 26.14
N ASN A 148 -27.14 -4.14 26.23
CA ASN A 148 -28.42 -4.17 25.52
C ASN A 148 -28.57 -3.03 24.49
N TYR A 149 -27.52 -2.26 24.27
CA TYR A 149 -27.53 -1.13 23.32
C TYR A 149 -26.64 -1.45 22.12
N ARG A 150 -27.06 -1.02 20.92
CA ARG A 150 -26.26 -1.10 19.69
C ARG A 150 -26.19 0.26 19.04
N ARG A 151 -24.98 0.69 18.68
CA ARG A 151 -24.74 2.01 18.09
C ARG A 151 -24.80 1.93 16.58
N PHE A 152 -25.09 3.08 15.96
CA PHE A 152 -24.96 3.24 14.53
C PHE A 152 -23.49 3.07 14.07
N PRO A 153 -23.21 2.28 13.01
CA PRO A 153 -21.85 2.05 12.55
C PRO A 153 -21.38 3.09 11.52
N TYR A 154 -20.13 3.56 11.67
CA TYR A 154 -19.44 4.41 10.71
C TYR A 154 -18.64 3.56 9.71
N THR A 155 -19.37 2.87 8.83
CA THR A 155 -18.79 2.00 7.78
C THR A 155 -18.21 2.81 6.62
N SER A 156 -17.37 2.18 5.79
CA SER A 156 -16.92 2.80 4.53
C SER A 156 -18.06 3.16 3.58
N GLU A 157 -19.14 2.36 3.56
CA GLU A 157 -20.35 2.66 2.79
C GLU A 157 -21.04 3.94 3.30
N TRP A 158 -21.07 4.15 4.62
CA TRP A 158 -21.58 5.40 5.19
C TRP A 158 -20.71 6.60 4.78
N PHE A 159 -19.39 6.49 4.87
CA PHE A 159 -18.48 7.55 4.44
C PHE A 159 -18.61 7.88 2.95
N ALA A 160 -18.72 6.85 2.09
CA ALA A 160 -18.95 7.04 0.66
C ALA A 160 -20.27 7.75 0.37
N LYS A 161 -21.36 7.37 1.05
CA LYS A 161 -22.68 8.03 0.93
C LYS A 161 -22.66 9.49 1.39
N ASN A 162 -21.74 9.84 2.31
CA ASN A 162 -21.53 11.21 2.78
C ASN A 162 -20.37 11.92 2.06
N HIS A 163 -20.04 11.46 0.84
CA HIS A 163 -19.12 12.10 -0.11
C HIS A 163 -17.63 12.08 0.29
N LEU A 164 -17.19 11.11 1.09
CA LEU A 164 -15.75 10.87 1.25
C LEU A 164 -15.15 10.40 -0.07
N PHE A 165 -14.08 11.07 -0.53
CA PHE A 165 -13.44 10.75 -1.80
C PHE A 165 -12.90 9.30 -1.86
N GLU A 166 -13.01 8.67 -3.03
CA GLU A 166 -12.59 7.29 -3.26
C GLU A 166 -11.10 7.05 -2.94
N ASN A 167 -10.22 8.00 -3.27
CA ASN A 167 -8.80 7.88 -2.94
C ASN A 167 -8.53 7.91 -1.42
N VAL A 168 -9.38 8.58 -0.64
CA VAL A 168 -9.30 8.59 0.82
C VAL A 168 -9.87 7.29 1.39
N LEU A 169 -10.99 6.80 0.86
CA LEU A 169 -11.53 5.47 1.20
C LEU A 169 -10.48 4.37 0.93
N GLY A 170 -9.76 4.46 -0.19
CA GLY A 170 -8.67 3.56 -0.53
C GLY A 170 -7.49 3.64 0.46
N ALA A 171 -7.07 4.85 0.82
CA ALA A 171 -6.00 5.05 1.82
C ALA A 171 -6.36 4.43 3.19
N ILE A 172 -7.58 4.67 3.67
CA ILE A 172 -8.06 4.14 4.95
C ILE A 172 -8.22 2.62 4.88
N SER A 173 -8.66 2.06 3.74
CA SER A 173 -8.77 0.61 3.53
C SER A 173 -7.41 -0.09 3.49
N LEU A 174 -6.42 0.54 2.84
CA LEU A 174 -5.06 0.04 2.83
C LEU A 174 -4.46 0.05 4.24
N GLU A 175 -4.71 1.12 4.99
CA GLU A 175 -4.26 1.20 6.39
C GLU A 175 -4.90 0.11 7.24
N ALA A 176 -6.19 -0.19 7.09
CA ALA A 176 -6.85 -1.27 7.82
C ALA A 176 -6.14 -2.64 7.66
N CYS A 177 -5.50 -2.90 6.52
CA CYS A 177 -4.73 -4.12 6.29
C CYS A 177 -3.49 -4.26 7.20
N ASN A 178 -3.03 -3.18 7.84
CA ASN A 178 -1.91 -3.21 8.79
C ASN A 178 -2.34 -3.61 10.21
N TRP A 179 -3.64 -3.58 10.51
CA TRP A 179 -4.17 -3.71 11.87
C TRP A 179 -4.96 -4.98 12.14
N HIS A 180 -5.15 -5.80 11.11
CA HIS A 180 -5.96 -7.01 11.18
C HIS A 180 -5.17 -8.20 10.64
N SER A 181 -5.49 -9.39 11.16
CA SER A 181 -4.93 -10.67 10.70
C SER A 181 -5.97 -11.55 9.99
N ASP A 182 -7.22 -11.11 10.00
CA ASP A 182 -8.42 -11.83 9.59
C ASP A 182 -9.18 -11.11 8.46
N LEU A 183 -8.49 -10.25 7.70
CA LEU A 183 -9.05 -9.67 6.48
C LEU A 183 -8.79 -10.56 5.27
N TYR A 184 -9.76 -10.56 4.37
CA TYR A 184 -9.74 -11.30 3.12
C TYR A 184 -10.17 -10.38 1.98
N MET A 185 -9.60 -10.61 0.80
CA MET A 185 -9.91 -9.87 -0.41
C MET A 185 -10.64 -10.78 -1.39
N ALA A 186 -11.91 -10.47 -1.65
CA ALA A 186 -12.66 -11.06 -2.75
C ALA A 186 -12.43 -10.26 -4.04
N CYS A 187 -12.01 -10.94 -5.10
CA CYS A 187 -11.93 -10.41 -6.46
C CYS A 187 -13.03 -11.06 -7.31
N LEU A 188 -14.11 -10.32 -7.55
CA LEU A 188 -15.15 -10.71 -8.49
C LEU A 188 -14.67 -10.39 -9.91
N TRP A 189 -14.46 -11.43 -10.70
CA TRP A 189 -13.86 -11.31 -12.02
C TRP A 189 -14.82 -10.74 -13.07
N PRO A 190 -14.33 -10.23 -14.22
CA PRO A 190 -15.16 -9.51 -15.19
C PRO A 190 -16.42 -10.25 -15.64
N ARG A 191 -16.31 -11.54 -15.94
CA ARG A 191 -17.46 -12.36 -16.36
C ARG A 191 -18.54 -12.48 -15.28
N ALA A 192 -18.15 -12.52 -14.00
CA ALA A 192 -19.11 -12.52 -12.89
C ALA A 192 -19.67 -11.12 -12.62
N TYR A 193 -18.81 -10.10 -12.72
CA TYR A 193 -19.20 -8.70 -12.57
C TYR A 193 -20.35 -8.29 -13.51
N GLU A 194 -20.33 -8.81 -14.76
CA GLU A 194 -21.35 -8.50 -15.76
C GLU A 194 -22.72 -9.13 -15.51
N GLN A 195 -22.79 -10.22 -14.74
CA GLN A 195 -24.04 -10.86 -14.40
C GLN A 195 -24.72 -10.08 -13.28
N LYS A 196 -25.36 -8.96 -13.63
CA LYS A 196 -25.89 -7.96 -12.69
C LYS A 196 -26.72 -8.56 -11.56
N GLU A 197 -27.62 -9.51 -11.85
CA GLU A 197 -28.50 -10.09 -10.84
C GLU A 197 -27.75 -11.05 -9.89
N ASN A 198 -26.98 -11.96 -10.45
CA ASN A 198 -26.10 -12.87 -9.69
C ASN A 198 -25.11 -12.08 -8.81
N ARG A 199 -24.56 -10.99 -9.35
CA ARG A 199 -23.69 -10.06 -8.63
C ARG A 199 -24.42 -9.41 -7.45
N LYS A 200 -25.64 -8.88 -7.64
CA LYS A 200 -26.43 -8.33 -6.53
C LYS A 200 -26.68 -9.38 -5.45
N GLN A 201 -27.01 -10.61 -5.84
CA GLN A 201 -27.23 -11.71 -4.91
C GLN A 201 -25.96 -12.06 -4.13
N ALA A 202 -24.82 -12.17 -4.81
CA ALA A 202 -23.52 -12.43 -4.18
C ALA A 202 -23.13 -11.34 -3.18
N LEU A 203 -23.30 -10.06 -3.56
CA LEU A 203 -23.03 -8.93 -2.67
C LEU A 203 -23.98 -8.92 -1.46
N LYS A 204 -25.25 -9.32 -1.64
CA LYS A 204 -26.21 -9.45 -0.52
C LYS A 204 -25.77 -10.53 0.46
N ILE A 205 -25.32 -11.69 -0.01
CA ILE A 205 -24.80 -12.77 0.85
C ILE A 205 -23.55 -12.29 1.59
N LEU A 206 -22.60 -11.67 0.90
CA LEU A 206 -21.39 -11.11 1.52
C LEU A 206 -21.74 -10.13 2.64
N LYS A 207 -22.51 -9.09 2.34
CA LYS A 207 -22.91 -8.06 3.32
C LYS A 207 -23.73 -8.60 4.50
N GLY A 208 -24.47 -9.69 4.29
CA GLY A 208 -25.24 -10.36 5.35
C GLY A 208 -24.42 -11.31 6.22
N THR A 209 -23.22 -11.70 5.78
CA THR A 209 -22.39 -12.74 6.46
C THR A 209 -21.18 -12.15 7.17
N VAL A 210 -20.54 -11.13 6.56
CA VAL A 210 -19.26 -10.58 6.99
C VAL A 210 -19.30 -9.06 7.07
N SER A 211 -18.42 -8.49 7.89
CA SER A 211 -18.23 -7.03 7.98
C SER A 211 -17.37 -6.55 6.82
N ILE A 212 -17.94 -5.68 5.99
CA ILE A 212 -17.24 -5.13 4.82
C ILE A 212 -16.35 -3.96 5.26
N VAL A 213 -15.07 -4.04 4.92
CA VAL A 213 -14.12 -2.93 5.07
C VAL A 213 -14.28 -1.97 3.91
N SER A 214 -14.30 -2.45 2.66
CA SER A 214 -14.57 -1.62 1.49
C SER A 214 -14.94 -2.42 0.24
N CYS A 215 -15.57 -1.73 -0.71
CA CYS A 215 -15.79 -2.21 -2.07
C CYS A 215 -15.14 -1.24 -3.06
N LEU A 216 -14.39 -1.76 -4.03
CA LEU A 216 -13.71 -0.98 -5.06
C LEU A 216 -13.93 -1.62 -6.43
N GLN A 217 -14.24 -0.82 -7.45
CA GLN A 217 -14.39 -1.29 -8.82
C GLN A 217 -13.31 -0.67 -9.69
N LEU A 218 -12.49 -1.49 -10.35
CA LEU A 218 -11.44 -1.01 -11.24
C LEU A 218 -11.59 -1.62 -12.63
N ASP A 219 -11.67 -0.75 -13.64
CA ASP A 219 -11.41 -1.15 -15.02
C ASP A 219 -9.89 -1.16 -15.28
N LEU A 220 -9.34 -2.36 -15.42
CA LEU A 220 -7.91 -2.58 -15.57
C LEU A 220 -7.46 -2.67 -17.03
N GLY A 221 -8.39 -2.80 -17.98
CA GLY A 221 -8.08 -3.18 -19.35
C GLY A 221 -7.44 -4.58 -19.44
N LYS A 222 -7.21 -5.07 -20.67
CA LYS A 222 -6.69 -6.43 -20.90
C LYS A 222 -5.29 -6.64 -20.32
N ASN A 223 -4.42 -5.64 -20.46
CA ASN A 223 -3.06 -5.70 -19.92
C ASN A 223 -3.06 -5.66 -18.38
N GLY A 224 -3.90 -4.82 -17.78
CA GLY A 224 -4.02 -4.75 -16.33
C GLY A 224 -4.57 -6.02 -15.71
N LEU A 225 -5.57 -6.65 -16.33
CA LEU A 225 -6.03 -7.97 -15.88
C LEU A 225 -4.91 -9.02 -15.94
N ARG A 226 -4.16 -9.07 -17.03
CA ARG A 226 -3.01 -9.98 -17.16
C ARG A 226 -2.02 -9.75 -16.02
N ASN A 227 -1.60 -8.51 -15.81
CA ASN A 227 -0.61 -8.17 -14.80
C ASN A 227 -1.11 -8.42 -13.38
N LEU A 228 -2.38 -8.15 -13.09
CA LEU A 228 -3.00 -8.49 -11.81
C LEU A 228 -2.98 -10.00 -11.59
N LEU A 229 -3.43 -10.79 -12.57
CA LEU A 229 -3.47 -12.25 -12.44
C LEU A 229 -2.06 -12.86 -12.27
N ILE A 230 -1.05 -12.31 -12.94
CA ILE A 230 0.35 -12.74 -12.73
C ILE A 230 0.77 -12.52 -11.27
N GLN A 231 0.32 -11.44 -10.62
CA GLN A 231 0.67 -11.19 -9.22
C GLN A 231 -0.17 -12.05 -8.25
N VAL A 232 -1.47 -12.22 -8.52
CA VAL A 232 -2.37 -13.05 -7.70
C VAL A 232 -2.04 -14.54 -7.79
N TYR A 233 -1.69 -15.05 -8.97
CA TYR A 233 -1.42 -16.47 -9.20
C TYR A 233 0.07 -16.77 -9.40
N GLY A 234 0.96 -15.79 -9.14
CA GLY A 234 2.39 -15.83 -9.45
C GLY A 234 3.14 -17.06 -8.95
N PHE A 235 2.68 -17.62 -7.85
CA PHE A 235 3.25 -18.79 -7.19
C PHE A 235 2.78 -20.13 -7.79
N MET A 236 1.78 -20.12 -8.67
CA MET A 236 1.20 -21.34 -9.23
C MET A 236 1.99 -21.85 -10.44
N PRO A 237 2.43 -23.12 -10.49
CA PRO A 237 3.27 -23.62 -11.58
C PRO A 237 2.65 -23.50 -12.99
N TRP A 238 1.31 -23.60 -13.10
CA TRP A 238 0.61 -23.62 -14.37
C TRP A 238 0.62 -22.28 -15.12
N ILE A 239 0.95 -21.15 -14.45
CA ILE A 239 0.98 -19.85 -15.13
C ILE A 239 2.18 -19.71 -16.07
N GLY A 240 3.24 -20.51 -15.87
CA GLY A 240 4.54 -20.31 -16.49
C GLY A 240 5.46 -19.38 -15.69
N ASN A 241 6.34 -18.65 -16.36
CA ASN A 241 7.30 -17.75 -15.74
C ASN A 241 7.69 -16.61 -16.70
N ALA A 242 8.57 -15.71 -16.27
CA ALA A 242 9.00 -14.57 -17.08
C ALA A 242 9.67 -14.97 -18.41
N ARG A 243 10.28 -16.16 -18.52
CA ARG A 243 10.93 -16.63 -19.77
C ARG A 243 9.93 -16.95 -20.87
N ASN A 244 8.74 -17.42 -20.50
CA ASN A 244 7.65 -17.69 -21.43
C ASN A 244 6.52 -16.65 -21.31
N HIS A 245 6.81 -15.46 -20.76
CA HIS A 245 5.84 -14.37 -20.62
C HIS A 245 4.53 -14.76 -19.92
N PHE A 246 4.61 -15.72 -18.99
CA PHE A 246 3.47 -16.23 -18.24
C PHE A 246 2.33 -16.74 -19.16
N MET A 247 2.67 -17.45 -20.24
CA MET A 247 1.71 -17.92 -21.24
C MET A 247 0.49 -18.67 -20.67
N GLY A 248 0.63 -19.36 -19.53
CA GLY A 248 -0.49 -20.06 -18.89
C GLY A 248 -1.61 -19.13 -18.41
N ILE A 249 -1.30 -17.86 -18.15
CA ILE A 249 -2.27 -16.88 -17.66
C ILE A 249 -3.38 -16.56 -18.67
N TYR A 250 -3.12 -16.77 -19.97
CA TYR A 250 -4.11 -16.52 -21.01
C TYR A 250 -5.29 -17.51 -20.95
N HIS A 251 -5.06 -18.74 -20.46
CA HIS A 251 -6.17 -19.66 -20.17
C HIS A 251 -7.07 -19.11 -19.07
N LYS A 252 -6.47 -18.56 -18.00
CA LYS A 252 -7.22 -17.96 -16.90
C LYS A 252 -7.95 -16.69 -17.35
N LEU A 253 -7.31 -15.84 -18.16
CA LEU A 253 -7.95 -14.67 -18.77
C LEU A 253 -9.19 -15.06 -19.58
N ASN A 254 -9.11 -16.11 -20.40
CA ASN A 254 -10.24 -16.60 -21.19
C ASN A 254 -11.36 -17.18 -20.31
N GLU A 255 -11.03 -17.78 -19.16
CA GLU A 255 -12.02 -18.29 -18.20
C GLU A 255 -12.82 -17.14 -17.55
N ILE A 256 -12.12 -16.07 -17.17
CA ILE A 256 -12.67 -14.99 -16.35
C ILE A 256 -13.23 -13.80 -17.14
N CYS A 257 -12.91 -13.68 -18.43
CA CYS A 257 -13.44 -12.67 -19.32
C CYS A 257 -14.59 -13.25 -20.16
N SER A 258 -15.61 -12.44 -20.42
CA SER A 258 -16.68 -12.81 -21.35
C SER A 258 -16.39 -12.27 -22.77
N SER A 259 -17.27 -12.57 -23.73
CA SER A 259 -17.20 -12.04 -25.10
C SER A 259 -17.42 -10.52 -25.20
N SER A 260 -17.93 -9.87 -24.14
CA SER A 260 -18.23 -8.43 -24.12
C SER A 260 -17.00 -7.52 -24.02
N ASN A 261 -15.81 -8.09 -23.85
CA ASN A 261 -14.57 -7.37 -23.51
C ASN A 261 -14.61 -6.60 -22.18
N CYS A 262 -15.50 -6.93 -21.23
CA CYS A 262 -15.46 -6.35 -19.88
C CYS A 262 -14.11 -6.62 -19.21
N THR A 263 -13.53 -5.57 -18.63
CA THR A 263 -12.24 -5.61 -17.92
C THR A 263 -12.32 -5.08 -16.50
N THR A 264 -13.53 -4.93 -15.98
CA THR A 264 -13.79 -4.47 -14.62
C THR A 264 -13.70 -5.62 -13.63
N VAL A 265 -12.94 -5.41 -12.56
CA VAL A 265 -12.90 -6.29 -11.39
C VAL A 265 -13.54 -5.54 -10.22
N GLU A 266 -14.40 -6.22 -9.47
CA GLU A 266 -14.90 -5.70 -8.19
C GLU A 266 -14.16 -6.37 -7.04
N PHE A 267 -13.46 -5.55 -6.27
CA PHE A 267 -12.71 -5.93 -5.09
C PHE A 267 -13.56 -5.67 -3.85
N ILE A 268 -13.67 -6.65 -2.96
CA ILE A 268 -14.36 -6.53 -1.68
C ILE A 268 -13.39 -6.96 -0.58
N LEU A 269 -12.96 -6.00 0.24
CA LEU A 269 -12.18 -6.26 1.44
C LEU A 269 -13.15 -6.46 2.61
N PHE A 270 -13.02 -7.55 3.33
CA PHE A 270 -13.92 -7.88 4.44
C PHE A 270 -13.20 -8.61 5.57
N GLN A 271 -13.78 -8.53 6.76
CA GLN A 271 -13.32 -9.27 7.94
C GLN A 271 -14.03 -10.63 8.02
N GLY A 272 -13.26 -11.72 8.02
CA GLY A 272 -13.77 -13.09 8.07
C GLY A 272 -13.70 -13.69 9.48
N LYS A 273 -14.50 -14.73 9.75
CA LYS A 273 -14.50 -15.46 11.04
C LYS A 273 -13.60 -16.70 10.99
N GLY A 274 -12.44 -16.57 10.34
CA GLY A 274 -11.50 -17.67 10.07
C GLY A 274 -11.70 -18.35 8.71
N LEU A 275 -10.65 -19.05 8.25
CA LEU A 275 -10.52 -19.56 6.88
C LEU A 275 -11.66 -20.49 6.46
N GLU A 276 -12.12 -21.39 7.33
CA GLU A 276 -13.20 -22.33 7.02
C GLU A 276 -14.49 -21.59 6.63
N SER A 277 -14.90 -20.59 7.42
CA SER A 277 -16.07 -19.76 7.12
C SER A 277 -15.94 -19.00 5.79
N VAL A 278 -14.72 -18.59 5.45
CA VAL A 278 -14.41 -17.89 4.20
C VAL A 278 -14.48 -18.83 3.01
N LEU A 279 -13.99 -20.07 3.14
CA LEU A 279 -14.09 -21.09 2.10
C LEU A 279 -15.55 -21.48 1.84
N GLU A 280 -16.37 -21.64 2.88
CA GLU A 280 -17.81 -21.85 2.71
C GLU A 280 -18.49 -20.69 1.97
N LEU A 281 -18.17 -19.46 2.35
CA LEU A 281 -18.69 -18.25 1.71
C LEU A 281 -18.27 -18.18 0.23
N LYS A 282 -17.02 -18.50 -0.06
CA LYS A 282 -16.45 -18.60 -1.42
C LYS A 282 -17.25 -19.57 -2.28
N GLU A 283 -17.56 -20.76 -1.78
CA GLU A 283 -18.36 -21.76 -2.50
C GLU A 283 -19.82 -21.34 -2.67
N LYS A 284 -20.46 -20.77 -1.64
CA LYS A 284 -21.82 -20.21 -1.73
C LYS A 284 -21.92 -19.17 -2.85
N ILE A 285 -20.92 -18.29 -2.98
CA ILE A 285 -20.86 -17.29 -4.05
C ILE A 285 -20.64 -17.95 -5.42
N ARG A 286 -19.73 -18.93 -5.52
CA ARG A 286 -19.47 -19.66 -6.79
C ARG A 286 -20.72 -20.34 -7.34
N MET A 287 -21.55 -20.91 -6.45
CA MET A 287 -22.81 -21.56 -6.84
C MET A 287 -23.79 -20.58 -7.50
N ILE A 288 -23.81 -19.30 -7.09
CA ILE A 288 -24.68 -18.29 -7.70
C ILE A 288 -24.30 -18.05 -9.16
N PHE A 289 -23.00 -17.98 -9.46
CA PHE A 289 -22.52 -17.68 -10.82
C PHE A 289 -22.47 -18.90 -11.73
N ASN A 290 -22.50 -20.12 -11.19
CA ASN A 290 -22.35 -21.38 -11.92
C ASN A 290 -21.14 -21.39 -12.89
N GLN A 291 -20.03 -20.79 -12.45
CA GLN A 291 -18.81 -20.59 -13.24
C GLN A 291 -17.55 -21.11 -12.52
N GLY A 292 -17.73 -21.85 -11.43
CA GLY A 292 -16.64 -22.37 -10.60
C GLY A 292 -15.61 -21.29 -10.26
N LYS A 293 -14.33 -21.60 -10.48
CA LYS A 293 -13.19 -20.71 -10.20
C LYS A 293 -13.09 -19.49 -11.13
N GLY A 294 -13.93 -19.40 -12.15
CA GLY A 294 -13.96 -18.30 -13.11
C GLY A 294 -14.75 -17.08 -12.62
N SER A 295 -15.52 -17.25 -11.54
CA SER A 295 -16.39 -16.20 -11.00
C SER A 295 -15.70 -15.28 -9.99
N ILE A 296 -15.06 -15.89 -8.99
CA ILE A 296 -14.49 -15.18 -7.84
C ILE A 296 -13.20 -15.86 -7.37
N HIS A 297 -12.24 -15.02 -7.00
CA HIS A 297 -11.11 -15.38 -6.14
C HIS A 297 -11.32 -14.75 -4.76
N ILE A 298 -11.00 -15.48 -3.70
CA ILE A 298 -10.89 -14.92 -2.35
C ILE A 298 -9.53 -15.38 -1.85
N THR A 299 -8.74 -14.45 -1.32
CA THR A 299 -7.42 -14.74 -0.74
C THR A 299 -7.55 -15.74 0.40
N ASP A 300 -6.49 -16.48 0.68
CA ASP A 300 -6.52 -17.51 1.72
C ASP A 300 -5.84 -17.02 3.03
N ASN A 301 -5.10 -15.91 3.00
CA ASN A 301 -4.41 -15.33 4.16
C ASN A 301 -4.19 -13.80 4.05
N MET A 302 -3.65 -13.19 5.11
CA MET A 302 -3.42 -11.75 5.19
C MET A 302 -2.29 -11.26 4.26
N GLU A 303 -1.27 -12.09 3.97
CA GLU A 303 -0.17 -11.69 3.08
C GLU A 303 -0.66 -11.54 1.64
N GLU A 304 -1.45 -12.49 1.14
CA GLU A 304 -2.13 -12.37 -0.16
C GLU A 304 -3.09 -11.16 -0.18
N THR A 305 -3.81 -10.93 0.92
CA THR A 305 -4.73 -9.79 1.05
C THR A 305 -3.98 -8.46 0.96
N LYS A 306 -2.86 -8.31 1.67
CA LYS A 306 -1.97 -7.13 1.61
C LYS A 306 -1.38 -6.95 0.23
N GLN A 307 -0.92 -8.04 -0.40
CA GLN A 307 -0.39 -8.01 -1.76
C GLN A 307 -1.42 -7.39 -2.71
N ILE A 308 -2.67 -7.87 -2.73
CA ILE A 308 -3.72 -7.30 -3.60
C ILE A 308 -4.07 -5.87 -3.19
N ALA A 309 -4.23 -5.59 -1.89
CA ALA A 309 -4.55 -4.26 -1.38
C ALA A 309 -3.54 -3.20 -1.84
N ARG A 310 -2.24 -3.50 -1.78
CA ARG A 310 -1.14 -2.63 -2.23
C ARG A 310 -1.17 -2.35 -3.74
N LEU A 311 -1.73 -3.26 -4.52
CA LEU A 311 -1.89 -3.11 -5.98
C LEU A 311 -3.08 -2.23 -6.36
N ILE A 312 -4.17 -2.28 -5.60
CA ILE A 312 -5.45 -1.67 -5.99
C ILE A 312 -5.75 -0.33 -5.28
N TYR A 313 -5.26 -0.13 -4.05
CA TYR A 313 -5.55 1.10 -3.29
C TYR A 313 -4.51 2.21 -3.48
N ASN A 314 -3.30 1.87 -3.95
CA ASN A 314 -2.31 2.88 -4.35
C ASN A 314 -2.51 3.23 -5.85
N PRO A 315 -2.86 4.48 -6.20
CA PRO A 315 -3.06 4.88 -7.60
C PRO A 315 -1.85 4.66 -8.50
N ASN A 316 -0.63 4.81 -7.98
CA ASN A 316 0.60 4.55 -8.72
C ASN A 316 0.76 3.04 -9.02
N SER A 317 0.41 2.18 -8.07
CA SER A 317 0.35 0.73 -8.29
C SER A 317 -0.71 0.35 -9.32
N VAL A 318 -1.91 0.94 -9.25
CA VAL A 318 -2.96 0.71 -10.26
C VAL A 318 -2.46 1.11 -11.65
N ALA A 319 -1.80 2.27 -11.78
CA ALA A 319 -1.23 2.71 -13.05
C ALA A 319 -0.17 1.73 -13.56
N HIS A 320 0.73 1.25 -12.70
CA HIS A 320 1.72 0.23 -13.06
C HIS A 320 1.05 -1.06 -13.52
N VAL A 321 0.10 -1.61 -12.75
CA VAL A 321 -0.68 -2.80 -13.12
C VAL A 321 -1.29 -2.63 -14.51
N LYS A 322 -1.96 -1.51 -14.77
CA LYS A 322 -2.66 -1.26 -16.04
C LYS A 322 -1.73 -1.17 -17.25
N TYR A 323 -0.61 -0.45 -17.12
CA TYR A 323 0.14 0.03 -18.28
C TYR A 323 1.53 -0.59 -18.46
N ALA A 324 2.10 -1.22 -17.43
CA ALA A 324 3.45 -1.76 -17.50
C ALA A 324 3.54 -3.10 -18.24
N TYR A 325 4.76 -3.44 -18.65
CA TYR A 325 5.15 -4.77 -19.13
C TYR A 325 6.37 -5.28 -18.35
N PRO A 326 6.20 -5.73 -17.10
CA PRO A 326 7.32 -6.06 -16.21
C PRO A 326 8.18 -7.21 -16.70
N ASP A 327 7.58 -8.16 -17.42
CA ASP A 327 8.22 -9.36 -17.96
C ASP A 327 8.89 -9.14 -19.33
N LYS A 328 8.93 -7.90 -19.83
CA LYS A 328 9.58 -7.56 -21.10
C LYS A 328 11.09 -7.75 -21.09
N PHE A 329 11.73 -7.52 -19.94
CA PHE A 329 13.19 -7.59 -19.79
C PHE A 329 13.56 -8.64 -18.74
N LEU A 330 13.77 -9.87 -19.20
CA LEU A 330 14.02 -11.03 -18.34
C LEU A 330 15.16 -10.82 -17.34
N LYS A 331 16.27 -10.17 -17.73
CA LYS A 331 17.39 -9.94 -16.81
C LYS A 331 17.02 -9.00 -15.67
N SER A 332 16.26 -7.95 -15.95
CA SER A 332 15.77 -7.01 -14.94
C SER A 332 14.74 -7.66 -14.02
N TRP A 333 13.85 -8.48 -14.57
CA TRP A 333 12.94 -9.31 -13.79
C TRP A 333 13.70 -10.22 -12.80
N ASP A 334 14.63 -11.02 -13.32
CA ASP A 334 15.42 -11.96 -12.51
C ASP A 334 16.19 -11.24 -11.40
N MET A 335 16.70 -10.04 -11.67
CA MET A 335 17.38 -9.22 -10.68
C MET A 335 16.46 -8.75 -9.55
N CYS A 336 15.23 -8.33 -9.87
CA CYS A 336 14.23 -7.98 -8.86
C CYS A 336 13.84 -9.19 -8.00
N MET A 337 13.63 -10.35 -8.62
CA MET A 337 13.27 -11.57 -7.88
C MET A 337 14.41 -12.03 -6.96
N LYS A 338 15.65 -11.95 -7.43
CA LYS A 338 16.84 -12.23 -6.61
C LYS A 338 16.97 -11.25 -5.46
N TYR A 339 16.71 -9.96 -5.69
CA TYR A 339 16.75 -8.95 -4.65
C TYR A 339 15.68 -9.20 -3.58
N LYS A 340 14.44 -9.50 -3.98
CA LYS A 340 13.37 -9.88 -3.04
C LYS A 340 13.77 -11.09 -2.18
N SER A 341 14.23 -12.16 -2.83
CA SER A 341 14.62 -13.40 -2.13
C SER A 341 15.78 -13.13 -1.18
N PHE A 342 16.79 -12.38 -1.64
CA PHE A 342 17.93 -11.97 -0.83
C PHE A 342 17.52 -11.20 0.44
N LEU A 343 16.59 -10.24 0.33
CA LEU A 343 16.09 -9.52 1.50
C LEU A 343 15.37 -10.46 2.48
N ILE A 344 14.46 -11.29 1.99
CA ILE A 344 13.67 -12.21 2.82
C ILE A 344 14.58 -13.24 3.51
N ASP A 345 15.47 -13.89 2.75
CA ASP A 345 16.34 -14.96 3.24
C ASP A 345 17.30 -14.47 4.34
N ASN A 346 17.57 -13.17 4.38
CA ASN A 346 18.42 -12.54 5.40
C ASN A 346 17.62 -11.77 6.48
N GLY A 347 16.29 -11.94 6.53
CA GLY A 347 15.45 -11.39 7.59
C GLY A 347 15.20 -9.88 7.49
N PHE A 348 15.40 -9.28 6.32
CA PHE A 348 15.08 -7.87 6.09
C PHE A 348 13.59 -7.68 5.81
N ASN A 349 13.02 -6.61 6.35
CA ASN A 349 11.64 -6.25 6.12
C ASN A 349 11.50 -5.49 4.79
N LEU A 350 10.79 -6.06 3.82
CA LEU A 350 10.61 -5.46 2.50
C LEU A 350 9.99 -4.05 2.54
N ASP A 351 9.19 -3.75 3.57
CA ASP A 351 8.55 -2.44 3.70
C ASP A 351 9.53 -1.31 3.99
N ASP A 352 10.76 -1.62 4.40
CA ASP A 352 11.83 -0.66 4.73
C ASP A 352 12.76 -0.37 3.53
N TYR A 353 12.43 -0.88 2.35
CA TYR A 353 13.24 -0.78 1.14
C TYR A 353 12.44 -0.23 -0.04
N ILE A 354 13.12 0.52 -0.91
CA ILE A 354 12.56 1.00 -2.17
C ILE A 354 13.59 0.96 -3.30
N ILE A 355 13.15 0.56 -4.49
CA ILE A 355 13.97 0.47 -5.70
C ILE A 355 13.85 1.76 -6.53
N ASP A 356 14.97 2.22 -7.08
CA ASP A 356 15.08 3.49 -7.83
C ASP A 356 15.63 3.29 -9.27
N SER A 357 15.75 4.41 -9.98
CA SER A 357 16.64 4.61 -11.13
C SER A 357 16.28 3.73 -12.33
N SER A 358 17.24 2.96 -12.86
CA SER A 358 17.06 2.23 -14.12
C SER A 358 16.03 1.10 -13.99
N MET A 359 15.95 0.48 -12.80
CA MET A 359 15.11 -0.68 -12.57
C MET A 359 13.62 -0.32 -12.62
N VAL A 360 13.25 0.87 -12.13
CA VAL A 360 11.91 1.44 -12.26
C VAL A 360 11.47 1.48 -13.73
N MET A 361 12.34 1.97 -14.62
CA MET A 361 12.05 2.01 -16.06
C MET A 361 11.92 0.61 -16.67
N ALA A 362 12.70 -0.35 -16.19
CA ALA A 362 12.69 -1.73 -16.69
C ALA A 362 11.39 -2.46 -16.35
N ILE A 363 10.95 -2.36 -15.10
CA ILE A 363 9.71 -2.97 -14.61
C ILE A 363 8.46 -2.27 -15.17
N ASN A 364 8.58 -1.04 -15.69
CA ASN A 364 7.55 -0.41 -16.52
C ASN A 364 7.59 -0.85 -18.00
N GLY A 365 8.60 -1.60 -18.44
CA GLY A 365 8.75 -2.05 -19.83
C GLY A 365 9.37 -1.02 -20.78
N ILE A 366 10.02 0.03 -20.26
CA ILE A 366 10.61 1.13 -21.05
C ILE A 366 11.99 0.73 -21.58
N ARG A 367 12.93 0.39 -20.70
CA ARG A 367 14.27 -0.12 -21.09
C ARG A 367 14.84 -1.06 -20.03
N GLU A 368 15.63 -2.05 -20.47
CA GLU A 368 16.34 -2.96 -19.56
C GLU A 368 17.34 -2.21 -18.66
N ALA A 369 17.44 -2.64 -17.40
CA ALA A 369 18.40 -2.19 -16.39
C ALA A 369 19.57 -3.19 -16.27
N GLY A 370 20.78 -2.67 -16.03
CA GLY A 370 21.99 -3.50 -15.87
C GLY A 370 22.35 -3.77 -14.41
N ASP A 371 21.75 -3.00 -13.52
CA ASP A 371 21.98 -2.88 -12.07
C ASP A 371 20.64 -2.58 -11.37
N LEU A 372 20.60 -2.78 -10.06
CA LEU A 372 19.48 -2.46 -9.18
C LEU A 372 19.96 -1.49 -8.10
N ASP A 373 19.45 -0.28 -8.17
CA ASP A 373 19.70 0.76 -7.18
C ASP A 373 18.55 0.78 -6.17
N TYR A 374 18.85 0.88 -4.87
CA TYR A 374 17.82 0.95 -3.83
C TYR A 374 18.18 1.93 -2.71
N TYR A 375 17.17 2.33 -1.94
CA TYR A 375 17.31 3.05 -0.67
C TYR A 375 16.66 2.26 0.46
N THR A 376 17.10 2.49 1.69
CA THR A 376 16.53 1.86 2.88
C THR A 376 16.60 2.78 4.10
N VAL A 377 15.72 2.51 5.06
CA VAL A 377 15.64 3.17 6.37
C VAL A 377 16.16 2.29 7.50
N ASP A 378 16.70 1.11 7.16
CA ASP A 378 17.38 0.25 8.13
C ASP A 378 18.59 0.98 8.75
N SER A 379 18.97 0.55 9.95
CA SER A 379 20.14 1.06 10.68
C SER A 379 21.44 0.87 9.88
N GLU A 380 22.42 1.74 10.11
CA GLU A 380 23.73 1.65 9.43
C GLU A 380 24.39 0.26 9.60
N ASP A 381 24.32 -0.36 10.77
CA ASP A 381 24.83 -1.72 11.01
C ASP A 381 24.21 -2.77 10.07
N LYS A 382 22.91 -2.62 9.78
CA LYS A 382 22.18 -3.50 8.85
C LYS A 382 22.55 -3.18 7.40
N LYS A 383 22.73 -1.89 7.06
CA LYS A 383 23.19 -1.47 5.73
C LYS A 383 24.58 -2.00 5.43
N GLU A 384 25.50 -1.93 6.39
CA GLU A 384 26.85 -2.49 6.26
C GLU A 384 26.79 -4.00 6.07
N SER A 385 26.02 -4.71 6.91
CA SER A 385 25.81 -6.15 6.77
C SER A 385 25.29 -6.52 5.38
N LEU A 386 24.29 -5.78 4.89
CA LEU A 386 23.72 -5.94 3.55
C LEU A 386 24.77 -5.67 2.46
N HIS A 387 25.60 -4.64 2.61
CA HIS A 387 26.65 -4.28 1.67
C HIS A 387 27.70 -5.39 1.49
N PHE A 388 28.05 -6.11 2.55
CA PHE A 388 28.97 -7.25 2.46
C PHE A 388 28.38 -8.47 1.75
N MET A 389 27.06 -8.66 1.87
CA MET A 389 26.37 -9.83 1.32
C MET A 389 25.81 -9.58 -0.09
N GLN A 390 25.55 -8.33 -0.46
CA GLN A 390 24.83 -8.02 -1.70
C GLN A 390 25.65 -8.38 -2.95
N PRO A 391 25.00 -8.88 -4.01
CA PRO A 391 25.62 -9.03 -5.31
C PRO A 391 26.13 -7.68 -5.85
N SER A 392 27.24 -7.68 -6.60
CA SER A 392 27.83 -6.47 -7.18
C SER A 392 26.93 -5.72 -8.18
N CYS A 393 25.79 -6.30 -8.57
CA CYS A 393 24.79 -5.67 -9.42
C CYS A 393 23.68 -4.96 -8.63
N MET A 394 23.77 -4.91 -7.31
CA MET A 394 22.84 -4.27 -6.39
C MET A 394 23.61 -3.26 -5.55
N GLU A 395 23.11 -2.04 -5.42
CA GLU A 395 23.81 -0.98 -4.70
C GLU A 395 22.84 -0.10 -3.90
N CYS A 396 23.14 0.10 -2.62
CA CYS A 396 22.54 1.15 -1.82
C CYS A 396 22.95 2.52 -2.37
N HIS A 397 21.97 3.31 -2.75
CA HIS A 397 22.16 4.48 -3.59
C HIS A 397 22.15 5.79 -2.78
N ASP A 398 22.27 5.72 -1.44
CA ASP A 398 22.16 6.85 -0.49
C ASP A 398 23.02 8.07 -0.89
N LYS A 399 24.22 7.85 -1.46
CA LYS A 399 25.09 8.94 -1.97
C LYS A 399 24.44 9.82 -3.04
N TYR A 400 23.41 9.31 -3.72
CA TYR A 400 22.64 10.03 -4.74
C TYR A 400 21.29 10.54 -4.23
N ALA A 401 20.96 10.33 -2.96
CA ALA A 401 19.72 10.85 -2.35
C ALA A 401 19.61 12.38 -2.48
N ILE A 402 20.73 13.11 -2.51
CA ILE A 402 20.78 14.57 -2.72
C ILE A 402 20.12 15.05 -4.02
N TYR A 403 20.03 14.17 -5.02
CA TYR A 403 19.41 14.46 -6.31
C TYR A 403 17.90 14.20 -6.29
N HIS A 404 17.40 13.56 -5.24
CA HIS A 404 15.99 13.51 -4.93
C HIS A 404 15.64 14.69 -4.02
N ASP A 405 14.55 15.39 -4.31
CA ASP A 405 14.02 16.46 -3.46
C ASP A 405 13.05 15.90 -2.41
N ILE A 406 13.27 14.66 -1.98
CA ILE A 406 12.39 13.89 -1.09
C ILE A 406 13.29 13.14 -0.09
N PRO A 407 13.01 13.18 1.22
CA PRO A 407 13.69 12.34 2.21
C PRO A 407 13.49 10.83 1.92
N ILE A 408 14.48 9.99 2.25
CA ILE A 408 14.41 8.53 2.03
C ILE A 408 13.20 7.91 2.76
N MET A 409 12.94 8.34 4.00
CA MET A 409 11.76 7.92 4.76
C MET A 409 10.46 8.19 3.98
N ASP A 410 10.34 9.39 3.42
CA ASP A 410 9.16 9.80 2.65
C ASP A 410 9.04 9.03 1.33
N MET A 411 10.16 8.68 0.68
CA MET A 411 10.15 7.82 -0.50
C MET A 411 9.51 6.46 -0.21
N ILE A 412 9.80 5.89 0.97
CA ILE A 412 9.42 4.53 1.36
C ILE A 412 8.02 4.46 1.96
N TYR A 413 7.64 5.45 2.76
CA TYR A 413 6.41 5.40 3.56
C TYR A 413 5.25 6.18 2.96
N ILE A 414 5.49 7.18 2.11
CA ILE A 414 4.40 7.99 1.54
C ILE A 414 3.93 7.38 0.19
N PRO A 415 2.69 6.89 0.09
CA PRO A 415 2.20 6.15 -1.09
C PRO A 415 2.24 6.92 -2.42
N SER A 416 2.25 8.26 -2.39
CA SER A 416 2.38 9.07 -3.61
C SER A 416 3.75 8.95 -4.27
N ASN A 417 4.77 8.50 -3.55
CA ASN A 417 6.15 8.45 -4.03
C ASN A 417 6.50 7.12 -4.71
N TYR A 418 5.72 6.07 -4.48
CA TYR A 418 6.02 4.71 -4.96
C TYR A 418 4.82 3.99 -5.56
N PHE A 419 5.11 2.94 -6.33
CA PHE A 419 4.19 1.86 -6.67
C PHE A 419 4.75 0.53 -6.16
N VAL A 420 3.89 -0.49 -6.06
CA VAL A 420 4.28 -1.83 -5.63
C VAL A 420 4.21 -2.80 -6.80
N PHE A 421 5.25 -3.63 -6.92
CA PHE A 421 5.29 -4.74 -7.86
C PHE A 421 5.95 -5.95 -7.19
N ASN A 422 5.21 -7.08 -7.12
CA ASN A 422 5.64 -8.30 -6.45
C ASN A 422 6.18 -8.06 -5.02
N ASP A 423 5.43 -7.30 -4.22
CA ASP A 423 5.74 -6.87 -2.84
C ASP A 423 6.94 -5.93 -2.67
N LEU A 424 7.65 -5.62 -3.75
CA LEU A 424 8.72 -4.62 -3.73
C LEU A 424 8.17 -3.23 -4.06
N LYS A 425 8.62 -2.22 -3.31
CA LYS A 425 8.34 -0.81 -3.61
C LYS A 425 9.31 -0.29 -4.66
N PHE A 426 8.78 0.47 -5.61
CA PHE A 426 9.54 1.16 -6.65
C PHE A 426 9.15 2.64 -6.65
N LEU A 427 10.13 3.53 -6.74
CA LEU A 427 9.85 4.95 -6.94
C LEU A 427 9.02 5.16 -8.22
N THR A 428 8.16 6.16 -8.23
CA THR A 428 7.38 6.50 -9.42
C THR A 428 8.30 6.96 -10.56
N LEU A 429 7.84 6.77 -11.81
CA LEU A 429 8.52 7.30 -12.99
C LEU A 429 8.72 8.83 -12.91
N ASP A 430 7.80 9.53 -12.25
CA ASP A 430 7.90 10.98 -12.05
C ASP A 430 9.01 11.36 -11.07
N ALA A 431 9.17 10.64 -9.96
CA ALA A 431 10.30 10.79 -9.05
C ALA A 431 11.63 10.50 -9.76
N VAL A 432 11.73 9.38 -10.49
CA VAL A 432 12.93 9.02 -11.26
C VAL A 432 13.26 10.07 -12.32
N LYS A 433 12.24 10.64 -12.98
CA LYS A 433 12.42 11.73 -13.96
C LYS A 433 13.00 12.98 -13.30
N ARG A 434 12.49 13.41 -12.14
CA ARG A 434 13.03 14.57 -11.40
C ARG A 434 14.49 14.34 -11.00
N PHE A 435 14.76 13.18 -10.40
CA PHE A 435 16.11 12.74 -10.02
C PHE A 435 17.09 12.81 -11.20
N LYS A 436 16.74 12.19 -12.33
CA LYS A 436 17.59 12.16 -13.53
C LYS A 436 17.77 13.53 -14.17
N LYS A 437 16.75 14.40 -14.14
CA LYS A 437 16.88 15.80 -14.60
C LYS A 437 17.90 16.57 -13.74
N LYS A 438 17.83 16.44 -12.42
CA LYS A 438 18.72 17.14 -11.48
C LYS A 438 20.16 16.63 -11.56
N LYS A 439 20.35 15.30 -11.67
CA LYS A 439 21.68 14.68 -11.81
C LYS A 439 22.34 15.01 -13.15
N GLY A 440 21.57 15.05 -14.24
CA GLY A 440 21.99 15.68 -15.49
C GLY A 440 23.05 14.94 -16.33
N GLU A 441 23.38 13.67 -16.05
CA GLU A 441 24.30 12.94 -16.92
C GLU A 441 23.72 12.78 -18.33
N LYS A 442 24.58 12.65 -19.36
CA LYS A 442 24.14 12.39 -20.74
C LYS A 442 23.20 11.18 -20.84
N LYS A 443 23.41 10.17 -19.99
CA LYS A 443 22.55 8.98 -19.95
C LYS A 443 21.18 9.28 -19.36
N ASP A 444 21.13 10.15 -18.36
CA ASP A 444 19.94 10.51 -17.60
C ASP A 444 19.00 11.38 -18.44
N LEU A 445 19.54 12.33 -19.22
CA LEU A 445 18.73 13.16 -20.13
C LEU A 445 18.03 12.33 -21.22
N LEU A 446 18.66 11.24 -21.70
CA LEU A 446 18.01 10.31 -22.64
C LEU A 446 16.90 9.50 -21.95
N ASP A 447 17.14 9.06 -20.72
CA ASP A 447 16.15 8.34 -19.93
C ASP A 447 14.94 9.22 -19.62
N VAL A 448 15.14 10.50 -19.29
CA VAL A 448 14.07 11.49 -19.12
C VAL A 448 13.19 11.59 -20.36
N LYS A 449 13.80 11.71 -21.55
CA LYS A 449 13.06 11.74 -22.82
C LYS A 449 12.26 10.46 -23.07
N LEU A 450 12.80 9.30 -22.67
CA LEU A 450 12.10 8.02 -22.77
C LEU A 450 10.90 7.96 -21.83
N ILE A 451 11.04 8.43 -20.58
CA ILE A 451 9.94 8.50 -19.61
C ILE A 451 8.84 9.43 -20.12
N GLU A 452 9.20 10.65 -20.55
CA GLU A 452 8.24 11.63 -21.08
C GLU A 452 7.47 11.06 -22.28
N SER A 453 8.18 10.42 -23.22
CA SER A 453 7.57 9.79 -24.39
C SER A 453 6.70 8.58 -24.06
N PHE A 454 6.99 7.84 -23.00
CA PHE A 454 6.17 6.74 -22.51
C PHE A 454 4.88 7.25 -21.86
N CYS A 455 4.98 8.29 -21.02
CA CYS A 455 3.82 8.86 -20.34
C CYS A 455 2.88 9.61 -21.30
N SER A 456 3.40 10.18 -22.39
CA SER A 456 2.62 10.98 -23.34
C SER A 456 1.99 10.17 -24.48
N MET A 457 1.61 8.90 -24.24
CA MET A 457 1.39 7.84 -25.26
C MET A 457 0.20 8.04 -26.25
N ASN A 458 0.02 9.25 -26.79
CA ASN A 458 -0.92 9.61 -27.86
C ASN A 458 -0.33 10.49 -28.98
N SER A 459 0.95 10.92 -28.94
CA SER A 459 1.44 11.90 -29.94
C SER A 459 2.55 11.44 -30.89
N ASP A 460 3.46 10.51 -30.54
CA ASP A 460 4.62 10.26 -31.43
C ASP A 460 5.38 8.93 -31.22
N GLN A 461 4.79 7.80 -31.67
CA GLN A 461 5.40 6.47 -31.52
C GLN A 461 6.78 6.34 -32.22
N TRP A 462 7.02 7.08 -33.29
CA TRP A 462 8.28 7.07 -34.03
C TRP A 462 9.42 7.65 -33.20
N ARG A 463 9.17 8.78 -32.54
CA ARG A 463 10.13 9.40 -31.63
C ARG A 463 10.52 8.44 -30.50
N TYR A 464 9.55 7.74 -29.92
CA TYR A 464 9.82 6.74 -28.88
C TYR A 464 10.75 5.62 -29.39
N ARG A 465 10.45 5.06 -30.56
CA ARG A 465 11.30 4.02 -31.20
C ARG A 465 12.72 4.53 -31.48
N LEU A 466 12.86 5.76 -31.97
CA LEU A 466 14.16 6.38 -32.20
C LEU A 466 14.97 6.51 -30.91
N LEU A 467 14.34 6.96 -29.81
CA LEU A 467 14.99 7.08 -28.50
C LEU A 467 15.45 5.72 -27.97
N LEU A 468 14.67 4.65 -28.20
CA LEU A 468 15.07 3.28 -27.83
C LEU A 468 16.31 2.82 -28.63
N ILE A 469 16.36 3.11 -29.93
CA ILE A 469 17.52 2.81 -30.78
C ILE A 469 18.76 3.58 -30.29
N GLN A 470 18.61 4.88 -30.00
CA GLN A 470 19.69 5.71 -29.44
C GLN A 470 20.20 5.13 -28.11
N ASN A 471 19.30 4.68 -27.24
CA ASN A 471 19.64 4.08 -25.96
C ASN A 471 20.36 2.73 -26.13
N ALA A 472 19.90 1.88 -27.05
CA ALA A 472 20.55 0.61 -27.39
C ALA A 472 21.97 0.82 -27.94
N TYR A 473 22.14 1.77 -28.87
CA TYR A 473 23.43 2.15 -29.42
C TYR A 473 24.40 2.64 -28.32
N ARG A 474 23.92 3.56 -27.46
CA ARG A 474 24.69 4.05 -26.31
C ARG A 474 25.19 2.91 -25.42
N ARG A 475 24.31 1.96 -25.08
CA ARG A 475 24.67 0.80 -24.24
C ARG A 475 25.70 -0.10 -24.91
N LYS A 476 25.51 -0.42 -26.20
CA LYS A 476 26.48 -1.22 -26.97
C LYS A 476 27.85 -0.54 -27.04
N LYS A 477 27.89 0.78 -27.26
CA LYS A 477 29.12 1.59 -27.25
C LYS A 477 29.80 1.55 -25.88
N ALA A 478 29.06 1.76 -24.79
CA ALA A 478 29.60 1.71 -23.43
C ALA A 478 30.18 0.32 -23.09
N HIS A 479 29.47 -0.75 -23.45
CA HIS A 479 29.94 -2.12 -23.27
C HIS A 479 31.23 -2.39 -24.04
N LEU A 480 31.32 -1.94 -25.30
CA LEU A 480 32.54 -2.05 -26.10
C LEU A 480 33.72 -1.32 -25.43
N ILE A 481 33.50 -0.09 -24.96
CA ILE A 481 34.53 0.70 -24.26
C ILE A 481 35.00 -0.01 -22.98
N LEU A 482 34.08 -0.54 -22.16
CA LEU A 482 34.42 -1.26 -20.93
C LEU A 482 35.21 -2.54 -21.23
N ARG A 483 34.80 -3.29 -22.25
CA ARG A 483 35.52 -4.50 -22.70
C ARG A 483 36.93 -4.15 -23.17
N SER A 484 37.08 -3.08 -23.97
CA SER A 484 38.40 -2.60 -24.40
C SER A 484 39.27 -2.13 -23.22
N LYS A 485 38.70 -1.43 -22.24
CA LYS A 485 39.42 -1.03 -21.01
C LYS A 485 39.87 -2.23 -20.19
N SER A 486 39.00 -3.23 -20.02
CA SER A 486 39.33 -4.47 -19.30
C SER A 486 40.46 -5.23 -20.01
N PHE A 487 40.36 -5.37 -21.34
CA PHE A 487 41.41 -5.98 -22.15
C PHE A 487 42.74 -5.23 -22.05
N LEU A 488 42.71 -3.89 -22.15
CA LEU A 488 43.89 -3.05 -21.97
C LEU A 488 44.50 -3.22 -20.57
N ARG A 489 43.67 -3.28 -19.52
CA ARG A 489 44.13 -3.53 -18.15
C ARG A 489 44.84 -4.88 -18.05
N ILE A 490 44.30 -5.95 -18.63
CA ILE A 490 44.93 -7.27 -18.66
C ILE A 490 46.30 -7.21 -19.33
N ILE A 491 46.42 -6.50 -20.47
CA ILE A 491 47.70 -6.29 -21.16
C ILE A 491 48.68 -5.54 -20.25
N LEU A 492 48.27 -4.42 -19.66
CA LEU A 492 49.12 -3.61 -18.80
C LEU A 492 49.60 -4.37 -17.55
N VAL A 493 48.77 -5.25 -16.98
CA VAL A 493 49.17 -6.14 -15.88
C VAL A 493 50.21 -7.15 -16.34
N ARG A 494 49.99 -7.81 -17.49
CA ARG A 494 50.93 -8.80 -18.04
C ARG A 494 52.29 -8.19 -18.40
N LEU A 495 52.30 -6.93 -18.82
CA LEU A 495 53.53 -6.20 -19.14
C LEU A 495 54.17 -5.51 -17.93
N HIS A 496 53.62 -5.66 -16.71
CA HIS A 496 54.04 -4.93 -15.50
C HIS A 496 54.03 -3.39 -15.64
N LEU A 497 53.26 -2.85 -16.59
CA LEU A 497 53.16 -1.42 -16.88
C LEU A 497 51.99 -0.73 -16.17
N LEU A 498 51.10 -1.47 -15.50
CA LEU A 498 49.89 -0.91 -14.91
C LEU A 498 50.21 0.20 -13.88
N GLU A 499 51.18 -0.03 -12.99
CA GLU A 499 51.57 0.96 -11.97
C GLU A 499 52.26 2.18 -12.58
N PHE A 500 53.07 1.98 -13.63
CA PHE A 500 53.67 3.09 -14.37
C PHE A 500 52.61 3.99 -15.02
N VAL A 501 51.61 3.39 -15.66
CA VAL A 501 50.48 4.12 -16.28
C VAL A 501 49.65 4.84 -15.22
N LYS A 502 49.35 4.21 -14.08
CA LYS A 502 48.64 4.86 -12.97
C LYS A 502 49.37 6.11 -12.47
N ARG A 503 50.68 6.02 -12.21
CA ARG A 503 51.50 7.17 -11.77
C ARG A 503 51.46 8.32 -12.78
N LYS A 504 51.67 8.02 -14.07
CA LYS A 504 51.62 9.03 -15.15
C LYS A 504 50.24 9.67 -15.37
N MET A 505 49.15 9.01 -14.95
CA MET A 505 47.80 9.57 -15.04
C MET A 505 47.45 10.48 -13.87
N VAL A 506 47.98 10.21 -12.66
CA VAL A 506 47.81 11.08 -11.48
C VAL A 506 48.58 12.40 -11.65
N ASP A 507 49.74 12.38 -12.32
CA ASP A 507 50.51 13.60 -12.63
C ASP A 507 49.85 14.53 -13.69
N LYS A 508 48.70 14.12 -14.26
CA LYS A 508 47.98 14.86 -15.32
C LYS A 508 46.55 15.25 -14.96
N SER A 509 46.08 14.90 -13.76
CA SER A 509 44.80 15.36 -13.18
C SER A 509 45.07 16.41 -12.13
#